data_AF-A0A971YZH5-F1
#
_entry.id   AF-A0A971YZH5-F1
#
_cell.length_a   1.000
_cell.length_b   1.000
_cell.length_c   1.000
_cell.angle_alpha   90.00
_cell.angle_beta   90.00
_cell.angle_gamma   90.00
#
_symmetry.space_group_name_H-M   'P 1'
#
loop_
_entity.id
_entity.type
_entity.pdbx_description
1 polymer ?
#
loop_
_entity_poly.entity_id
_entity_poly.type
_entity_poly.pdbx_seq_one_letter_code
_entity_poly.pdbx_strand_id
1 'polypeptide(L)'
;MAGQGMVKSRLYLTFGAVLVLTPLLYLLATYNYLIFHSLIDGISVAVAFAIFITGEQAYTANNKQIFLALSIVYFFVALLDLLHLCTYYGMKLLPISDPNVPTQLWVGARSIEAFSLCLAPTFFTKNYREGLAYLLYAVAVTGLIVTIFIVPIFPDCFILGEGLTPFKIGMEYLVIVLLAIGIFRFSRWYPINARSPFSLVSVAMSLIIAAEVFFTTYIDVYGFTNFTGHILTVSARFVMYYAIFSGASWKQPDYFSNQNPY
;
A
#
# COMPACT_ATOMS: atom_id res chain seq x y z
N MET A 1 -9.27 -24.21 12.62
CA MET A 1 -8.35 -24.80 11.60
C MET A 1 -8.88 -24.68 10.17
N ALA A 2 -10.20 -24.73 9.91
CA ALA A 2 -10.77 -24.63 8.55
C ALA A 2 -10.48 -23.30 7.79
N GLY A 3 -10.45 -22.15 8.46
CA GLY A 3 -10.20 -20.85 7.80
C GLY A 3 -8.77 -20.63 7.28
N GLN A 4 -7.77 -21.34 7.83
CA GLN A 4 -6.35 -21.10 7.52
C GLN A 4 -5.87 -21.82 6.26
N GLY A 5 -6.34 -23.06 6.03
CA GLY A 5 -6.12 -23.75 4.76
C GLY A 5 -6.75 -23.01 3.59
N MET A 6 -7.88 -22.35 3.86
CA MET A 6 -8.57 -21.50 2.88
C MET A 6 -7.75 -20.27 2.49
N VAL A 7 -7.14 -19.55 3.43
CA VAL A 7 -6.30 -18.37 3.11
C VAL A 7 -5.09 -18.77 2.27
N LYS A 8 -4.38 -19.84 2.65
CA LYS A 8 -3.22 -20.33 1.89
C LYS A 8 -3.61 -20.73 0.46
N SER A 9 -4.67 -21.51 0.32
CA SER A 9 -5.20 -21.93 -0.99
C SER A 9 -5.59 -20.71 -1.85
N ARG A 10 -6.34 -19.76 -1.29
CA ARG A 10 -6.72 -18.53 -1.99
C ARG A 10 -5.52 -17.69 -2.39
N LEU A 11 -4.51 -17.58 -1.53
CA LEU A 11 -3.27 -16.86 -1.84
C LEU A 11 -2.55 -17.49 -3.04
N TYR A 12 -2.41 -18.82 -3.08
CA TYR A 12 -1.83 -19.51 -4.23
C TYR A 12 -2.64 -19.31 -5.52
N LEU A 13 -3.97 -19.34 -5.42
CA LEU A 13 -4.84 -19.06 -6.57
C LEU A 13 -4.67 -17.62 -7.07
N THR A 14 -4.60 -16.64 -6.16
CA THR A 14 -4.37 -15.23 -6.53
C THR A 14 -3.02 -15.04 -7.20
N PHE A 15 -1.93 -15.59 -6.65
CA PHE A 15 -0.62 -15.50 -7.29
C PHE A 15 -0.56 -16.25 -8.62
N GLY A 16 -1.19 -17.43 -8.71
CA GLY A 16 -1.33 -18.16 -9.97
C GLY A 16 -2.08 -17.34 -11.02
N ALA A 17 -3.16 -16.67 -10.63
CA ALA A 17 -3.91 -15.77 -11.51
C ALA A 17 -3.07 -14.56 -11.95
N VAL A 18 -2.38 -13.89 -11.03
CA VAL A 18 -1.49 -12.76 -11.37
C VAL A 18 -0.41 -13.20 -12.35
N LEU A 19 0.26 -14.33 -12.09
CA LEU A 19 1.29 -14.89 -12.95
C LEU A 19 0.77 -15.19 -14.37
N VAL A 20 -0.39 -15.84 -14.47
CA VAL A 20 -1.01 -16.20 -15.77
C VAL A 20 -1.49 -14.95 -16.52
N LEU A 21 -1.96 -13.93 -15.80
CA LEU A 21 -2.48 -12.70 -16.41
C LEU A 21 -1.38 -11.69 -16.76
N THR A 22 -0.19 -11.77 -16.15
CA THR A 22 0.90 -10.80 -16.38
C THR A 22 1.30 -10.68 -17.86
N PRO A 23 1.45 -11.76 -18.66
CA PRO A 23 1.75 -11.63 -20.09
C PRO A 23 0.64 -10.90 -20.85
N LEU A 24 -0.62 -11.16 -20.52
CA LEU A 24 -1.76 -10.48 -21.13
C LEU A 24 -1.81 -8.99 -20.75
N LEU A 25 -1.54 -8.67 -19.49
CA LEU A 25 -1.43 -7.29 -19.02
C LEU A 25 -0.26 -6.56 -19.67
N TYR A 26 0.86 -7.24 -19.92
CA TYR A 26 1.99 -6.64 -20.62
C TYR A 26 1.65 -6.33 -22.09
N LEU A 27 0.99 -7.27 -22.79
CA LEU A 27 0.48 -7.00 -24.15
C LEU A 27 -0.47 -5.80 -24.15
N LEU A 28 -1.37 -5.71 -23.18
CA LEU A 28 -2.26 -4.57 -23.02
C LEU A 28 -1.49 -3.27 -22.78
N ALA A 29 -0.46 -3.29 -21.93
CA ALA A 29 0.38 -2.11 -21.65
C ALA A 29 1.11 -1.62 -22.91
N THR A 30 1.60 -2.53 -23.76
CA THR A 30 2.22 -2.17 -25.04
C THR A 30 1.23 -1.65 -26.09
N TYR A 31 -0.04 -2.09 -26.03
CA TYR A 31 -1.09 -1.61 -26.93
C TYR A 31 -1.64 -0.25 -26.49
N ASN A 32 -1.94 -0.10 -25.20
CA ASN A 32 -2.41 1.13 -24.60
C ASN A 32 -2.09 1.14 -23.10
N TYR A 33 -1.05 1.88 -22.73
CA TYR A 33 -0.58 1.94 -21.35
C TYR A 33 -1.63 2.53 -20.40
N LEU A 34 -2.45 3.49 -20.84
CA LEU A 34 -3.48 4.10 -20.00
C LEU A 34 -4.56 3.10 -19.61
N ILE A 35 -4.92 2.16 -20.50
CA ILE A 35 -5.87 1.10 -20.16
C ILE A 35 -5.27 0.14 -19.13
N PHE A 36 -4.01 -0.27 -19.34
CA PHE A 36 -3.29 -1.09 -18.37
C PHE A 36 -3.22 -0.40 -16.99
N HIS A 37 -2.76 0.85 -16.96
CA HIS A 37 -2.62 1.65 -15.75
C HIS A 37 -3.98 1.80 -15.04
N SER A 38 -5.01 2.19 -15.78
CA SER A 38 -6.37 2.34 -15.24
C SER A 38 -6.88 1.05 -14.59
N LEU A 39 -6.64 -0.10 -15.24
CA LEU A 39 -7.07 -1.40 -14.75
C LEU A 39 -6.30 -1.82 -13.49
N ILE A 40 -4.96 -1.74 -13.52
CA ILE A 40 -4.12 -2.25 -12.44
C ILE A 40 -4.23 -1.41 -11.16
N ASP A 41 -4.30 -0.10 -11.31
CA ASP A 41 -4.47 0.82 -10.18
C ASP A 41 -5.91 0.85 -9.71
N GLY A 42 -6.89 0.75 -10.62
CA GLY A 42 -8.30 0.60 -10.25
C GLY A 42 -8.54 -0.65 -9.40
N ILE A 43 -7.93 -1.79 -9.76
CA ILE A 43 -7.96 -3.01 -8.94
C ILE A 43 -7.27 -2.77 -7.59
N SER A 44 -6.10 -2.12 -7.58
CA SER A 44 -5.36 -1.83 -6.35
C SER A 44 -6.17 -0.97 -5.38
N VAL A 45 -6.83 0.09 -5.88
CA VAL A 45 -7.73 0.96 -5.10
C VAL A 45 -8.92 0.17 -4.56
N ALA A 46 -9.56 -0.66 -5.40
CA ALA A 46 -10.68 -1.50 -4.96
C ALA A 46 -10.29 -2.47 -3.84
N VAL A 47 -9.11 -3.11 -3.96
CA VAL A 47 -8.57 -3.99 -2.92
C VAL A 47 -8.22 -3.20 -1.64
N ALA A 48 -7.71 -1.98 -1.76
CA ALA A 48 -7.45 -1.11 -0.60
C ALA A 48 -8.74 -0.74 0.16
N PHE A 49 -9.84 -0.44 -0.54
CA PHE A 49 -11.15 -0.29 0.10
C PHE A 49 -11.66 -1.60 0.71
N ALA A 50 -11.40 -2.75 0.08
CA ALA A 50 -11.72 -4.05 0.66
C ALA A 50 -10.92 -4.33 1.94
N ILE A 51 -9.66 -3.91 2.01
CA ILE A 51 -8.83 -3.94 3.23
C ILE A 51 -9.49 -3.11 4.33
N PHE A 52 -9.91 -1.88 4.01
CA PHE A 52 -10.62 -1.01 4.95
C PHE A 52 -11.85 -1.70 5.55
N ILE A 53 -12.77 -2.16 4.70
CA ILE A 53 -14.02 -2.81 5.12
C ILE A 53 -13.74 -4.07 5.95
N THR A 54 -12.77 -4.88 5.54
CA THR A 54 -12.44 -6.14 6.23
C THR A 54 -11.79 -5.88 7.60
N GLY A 55 -10.98 -4.83 7.73
CA GLY A 55 -10.33 -4.48 8.99
C GLY A 55 -11.30 -3.92 10.03
N GLU A 56 -12.28 -3.11 9.61
CA GLU A 56 -13.40 -2.68 10.46
C GLU A 56 -14.17 -3.89 11.01
N GLN A 57 -14.52 -4.85 10.14
CA GLN A 57 -15.19 -6.09 10.56
C GLN A 57 -14.34 -6.93 11.52
N ALA A 58 -13.03 -7.02 11.26
CA ALA A 58 -12.08 -7.71 12.14
C ALA A 58 -12.03 -7.10 13.55
N TYR A 59 -12.11 -5.76 13.63
CA TYR A 59 -12.15 -5.03 14.89
C TYR A 59 -13.44 -5.30 15.65
N THR A 60 -14.61 -5.17 14.99
CA THR A 60 -15.90 -5.46 15.62
C THR A 60 -15.98 -6.90 16.15
N ALA A 61 -15.41 -7.87 15.42
CA ALA A 61 -15.48 -9.28 15.80
C ALA A 61 -14.53 -9.67 16.95
N ASN A 62 -13.31 -9.12 16.99
CA ASN A 62 -12.24 -9.63 17.87
C ASN A 62 -11.39 -8.54 18.56
N ASN A 63 -11.83 -7.28 18.54
CA ASN A 63 -11.19 -6.11 19.17
C ASN A 63 -9.69 -5.98 18.84
N LYS A 64 -9.33 -6.24 17.58
CA LYS A 64 -7.94 -6.20 17.10
C LYS A 64 -7.60 -4.79 16.60
N GLN A 65 -7.17 -3.92 17.51
CA GLN A 65 -6.85 -2.51 17.24
C GLN A 65 -5.84 -2.30 16.10
N ILE A 66 -4.83 -3.17 15.98
CA ILE A 66 -3.84 -3.04 14.91
C ILE A 66 -4.46 -3.21 13.52
N PHE A 67 -5.44 -4.09 13.34
CA PHE A 67 -6.09 -4.29 12.05
C PHE A 67 -7.06 -3.15 11.73
N LEU A 68 -7.75 -2.59 12.73
CA LEU A 68 -8.50 -1.35 12.55
C LEU A 68 -7.58 -0.23 12.07
N ALA A 69 -6.46 -0.03 12.74
CA ALA A 69 -5.53 1.04 12.41
C ALA A 69 -4.96 0.92 11.00
N LEU A 70 -4.54 -0.28 10.60
CA LEU A 70 -4.10 -0.55 9.23
C LEU A 70 -5.23 -0.31 8.22
N SER A 71 -6.46 -0.67 8.55
CA SER A 71 -7.61 -0.47 7.67
C SER A 71 -7.89 1.01 7.40
N ILE A 72 -7.78 1.87 8.43
CA ILE A 72 -7.93 3.32 8.31
C ILE A 72 -6.83 3.89 7.42
N VAL A 73 -5.58 3.44 7.56
CA VAL A 73 -4.47 3.84 6.67
C VAL A 73 -4.83 3.52 5.21
N TYR A 74 -5.27 2.30 4.93
CA TYR A 74 -5.61 1.88 3.57
C TYR A 74 -6.81 2.63 2.99
N PHE A 75 -7.75 3.09 3.80
CA PHE A 75 -8.82 3.98 3.34
C PHE A 75 -8.25 5.30 2.77
N PHE A 76 -7.38 5.98 3.52
CA PHE A 76 -6.79 7.24 3.07
C PHE A 76 -5.79 7.06 1.92
N VAL A 77 -5.02 5.97 1.93
CA VAL A 77 -4.14 5.60 0.80
C VAL A 77 -4.96 5.32 -0.45
N ALA A 78 -6.12 4.64 -0.35
CA ALA A 78 -7.00 4.40 -1.49
C ALA A 78 -7.55 5.70 -2.10
N LEU A 79 -7.85 6.71 -1.28
CA LEU A 79 -8.29 8.02 -1.77
C LEU A 79 -7.18 8.73 -2.57
N LEU A 80 -5.94 8.69 -2.08
CA LEU A 80 -4.79 9.26 -2.80
C LEU A 80 -4.47 8.47 -4.07
N ASP A 81 -4.49 7.14 -4.02
CA ASP A 81 -4.27 6.27 -5.19
C ASP A 81 -5.39 6.48 -6.25
N LEU A 82 -6.63 6.74 -5.83
CA LEU A 82 -7.72 7.10 -6.74
C LEU A 82 -7.50 8.46 -7.42
N LEU A 83 -7.02 9.47 -6.67
CA LEU A 83 -6.66 10.75 -7.26
C LEU A 83 -5.47 10.62 -8.21
N HIS A 84 -4.44 9.85 -7.82
CA HIS A 84 -3.30 9.51 -8.66
C HIS A 84 -3.77 8.93 -10.00
N LEU A 85 -4.65 7.92 -9.95
CA LEU A 85 -5.28 7.31 -11.12
C LEU A 85 -5.95 8.37 -12.02
N CYS A 86 -6.83 9.20 -11.46
CA CYS A 86 -7.56 10.22 -12.22
C CYS A 86 -6.65 11.31 -12.82
N THR A 87 -5.48 11.53 -12.23
CA THR A 87 -4.50 12.55 -12.65
C THR A 87 -3.39 12.00 -13.54
N TYR A 88 -3.39 10.69 -13.81
CA TYR A 88 -2.28 10.05 -14.51
C TYR A 88 -2.06 10.67 -15.89
N TYR A 89 -0.79 10.86 -16.25
CA TYR A 89 -0.41 11.58 -17.46
C TYR A 89 -1.09 10.96 -18.68
N GLY A 90 -1.75 11.78 -19.50
CA GLY A 90 -2.49 11.34 -20.69
C GLY A 90 -3.96 10.94 -20.48
N MET A 91 -4.44 10.75 -19.24
CA MET A 91 -5.86 10.40 -18.99
C MET A 91 -6.85 11.50 -19.33
N LYS A 92 -6.50 12.77 -19.08
CA LYS A 92 -7.33 13.96 -19.35
C LYS A 92 -8.71 13.94 -18.67
N LEU A 93 -8.88 13.22 -17.56
CA LEU A 93 -10.09 13.29 -16.73
C LEU A 93 -10.19 14.61 -15.96
N LEU A 94 -9.05 15.18 -15.61
CA LEU A 94 -8.89 16.53 -15.09
C LEU A 94 -8.07 17.37 -16.10
N PRO A 95 -8.17 18.71 -16.07
CA PRO A 95 -7.38 19.60 -16.93
C PRO A 95 -5.92 19.69 -16.45
N ILE A 96 -5.26 18.55 -16.32
CA ILE A 96 -3.88 18.37 -15.85
C ILE A 96 -3.14 17.61 -16.95
N SER A 97 -2.06 18.20 -17.45
CA SER A 97 -1.25 17.64 -18.53
C SER A 97 0.23 17.54 -18.13
N ASP A 98 0.48 17.38 -16.84
CA ASP A 98 1.82 17.30 -16.26
C ASP A 98 1.98 15.97 -15.51
N PRO A 99 2.99 15.13 -15.84
CA PRO A 99 3.29 13.90 -15.10
C PRO A 99 3.74 14.15 -13.65
N ASN A 100 4.06 15.38 -13.25
CA ASN A 100 4.49 15.70 -11.90
C ASN A 100 3.39 15.46 -10.85
N VAL A 101 2.18 15.97 -11.08
CA VAL A 101 1.03 15.87 -10.15
C VAL A 101 0.70 14.41 -9.75
N PRO A 102 0.49 13.46 -10.69
CA PRO A 102 0.28 12.06 -10.31
C PRO A 102 1.50 11.50 -9.56
N THR A 103 2.72 11.88 -9.93
CA THR A 103 3.94 11.42 -9.24
C THR A 103 4.04 11.95 -7.80
N GLN A 104 3.62 13.19 -7.54
CA GLN A 104 3.54 13.77 -6.19
C GLN A 104 2.51 13.05 -5.33
N LEU A 105 1.31 12.77 -5.89
CA LEU A 105 0.27 11.99 -5.22
C LEU A 105 0.76 10.58 -4.86
N TRP A 106 1.50 9.94 -5.77
CA TRP A 106 2.12 8.64 -5.52
C TRP A 106 3.08 8.70 -4.32
N VAL A 107 4.00 9.67 -4.29
CA VAL A 107 4.93 9.86 -3.16
C VAL A 107 4.18 10.09 -1.86
N GLY A 108 3.16 10.93 -1.86
CA GLY A 108 2.34 11.21 -0.68
C GLY A 108 1.66 9.94 -0.14
N ALA A 109 1.03 9.16 -1.02
CA ALA A 109 0.35 7.91 -0.66
C ALA A 109 1.32 6.88 -0.07
N ARG A 110 2.45 6.62 -0.73
CA ARG A 110 3.47 5.68 -0.27
C ARG A 110 4.13 6.12 1.03
N SER A 111 4.32 7.43 1.23
CA SER A 111 4.83 7.98 2.48
C SER A 111 3.89 7.68 3.64
N ILE A 112 2.60 7.99 3.50
CA ILE A 112 1.58 7.69 4.52
C ILE A 112 1.55 6.19 4.83
N GLU A 113 1.55 5.35 3.81
CA GLU A 113 1.54 3.89 3.94
C GLU A 113 2.77 3.39 4.72
N ALA A 114 3.99 3.80 4.31
CA ALA A 114 5.24 3.34 4.90
C ALA A 114 5.44 3.82 6.34
N PHE A 115 5.16 5.10 6.62
CA PHE A 115 5.21 5.62 7.98
C PHE A 115 4.24 4.87 8.90
N SER A 116 3.01 4.64 8.44
CA SER A 116 2.00 3.96 9.24
C SER A 116 2.35 2.50 9.50
N LEU A 117 2.81 1.76 8.48
CA LEU A 117 3.24 0.38 8.62
C LEU A 117 4.49 0.26 9.53
N CYS A 118 5.41 1.22 9.45
CA CYS A 118 6.56 1.26 10.35
C CYS A 118 6.12 1.46 11.82
N LEU A 119 5.17 2.35 12.08
CA LEU A 119 4.69 2.70 13.43
C LEU A 119 3.70 1.68 14.02
N ALA A 120 3.04 0.88 13.18
CA ALA A 120 1.94 0.00 13.57
C ALA A 120 2.27 -0.95 14.73
N PRO A 121 3.42 -1.64 14.78
CA PRO A 121 3.72 -2.59 15.86
C PRO A 121 3.81 -1.97 17.26
N THR A 122 4.02 -0.65 17.39
CA THR A 122 4.12 -0.01 18.71
C THR A 122 2.95 0.90 19.07
N PHE A 123 2.41 1.63 18.09
CA PHE A 123 1.41 2.65 18.39
C PHE A 123 -0.03 2.17 18.19
N PHE A 124 -0.24 1.07 17.45
CA PHE A 124 -1.58 0.60 17.10
C PHE A 124 -2.02 -0.63 17.92
N THR A 125 -1.42 -0.84 19.09
CA THR A 125 -1.62 -2.07 19.90
C THR A 125 -2.53 -1.88 21.11
N LYS A 126 -2.26 -0.87 21.96
CA LYS A 126 -3.07 -0.53 23.14
C LYS A 126 -3.54 0.92 23.08
N ASN A 127 -4.80 1.16 23.44
CA ASN A 127 -5.43 2.49 23.50
C ASN A 127 -5.48 3.26 22.17
N TYR A 128 -5.55 2.55 21.04
CA TYR A 128 -5.73 3.17 19.74
C TYR A 128 -7.03 3.97 19.71
N ARG A 129 -6.92 5.27 19.40
CA ARG A 129 -8.06 6.20 19.32
C ARG A 129 -8.44 6.41 17.85
N GLU A 130 -9.39 5.62 17.37
CA GLU A 130 -9.82 5.65 15.97
C GLU A 130 -10.23 7.05 15.49
N GLY A 131 -10.99 7.80 16.29
CA GLY A 131 -11.41 9.16 15.93
C GLY A 131 -10.24 10.14 15.76
N LEU A 132 -9.19 10.01 16.60
CA LEU A 132 -7.97 10.79 16.44
C LEU A 132 -7.20 10.36 15.20
N ALA A 133 -7.15 9.07 14.90
CA ALA A 133 -6.49 8.58 13.70
C ALA A 133 -7.18 9.08 12.41
N TYR A 134 -8.51 8.97 12.33
CA TYR A 134 -9.28 9.55 11.22
C TYR A 134 -9.00 11.05 11.05
N LEU A 135 -8.98 11.82 12.14
CA LEU A 135 -8.65 13.25 12.09
C LEU A 135 -7.24 13.51 11.58
N LEU A 136 -6.23 12.82 12.13
CA LEU A 136 -4.82 13.01 11.74
C LEU A 136 -4.58 12.67 10.28
N TYR A 137 -5.12 11.54 9.79
CA TYR A 137 -4.99 11.16 8.39
C TYR A 137 -5.80 12.08 7.47
N ALA A 138 -6.99 12.52 7.86
CA ALA A 138 -7.76 13.50 7.09
C ALA A 138 -7.02 14.83 6.95
N VAL A 139 -6.42 15.33 8.04
CA VAL A 139 -5.59 16.55 8.01
C VAL A 139 -4.35 16.34 7.14
N ALA A 140 -3.66 15.20 7.26
CA ALA A 140 -2.47 14.91 6.46
C ALA A 140 -2.78 14.81 4.96
N VAL A 141 -3.82 14.05 4.57
CA VAL A 141 -4.26 13.90 3.18
C VAL A 141 -4.76 15.22 2.62
N THR A 142 -5.56 15.97 3.37
CA THR A 142 -6.03 17.29 2.93
C THR A 142 -4.86 18.25 2.75
N GLY A 143 -3.91 18.27 3.70
CA GLY A 143 -2.70 19.06 3.60
C GLY A 143 -1.88 18.73 2.36
N LEU A 144 -1.68 17.44 2.05
CA LEU A 144 -1.01 17.00 0.81
C LEU A 144 -1.74 17.45 -0.45
N ILE A 145 -3.07 17.30 -0.49
CA ILE A 145 -3.87 17.74 -1.64
C ILE A 145 -3.75 19.27 -1.82
N VAL A 146 -3.82 20.03 -0.72
CA VAL A 146 -3.65 21.49 -0.75
C VAL A 146 -2.27 21.86 -1.28
N THR A 147 -1.19 21.21 -0.82
CA THR A 147 0.18 21.54 -1.25
C THR A 147 0.52 21.09 -2.67
N ILE A 148 -0.27 20.18 -3.26
CA ILE A 148 -0.12 19.73 -4.65
C ILE A 148 -0.95 20.59 -5.60
N PHE A 149 -2.22 20.85 -5.26
CA PHE A 149 -3.19 21.46 -6.20
C PHE A 149 -3.44 22.95 -6.01
N ILE A 150 -3.36 23.46 -4.77
CA ILE A 150 -3.83 24.82 -4.45
C ILE A 150 -2.66 25.75 -4.15
N VAL A 151 -1.75 25.29 -3.29
CA VAL A 151 -0.53 26.00 -2.90
C VAL A 151 0.64 25.11 -3.32
N PRO A 152 1.07 25.12 -4.60
CA PRO A 152 1.98 24.13 -5.19
C PRO A 152 3.42 24.24 -4.64
N ILE A 153 3.58 23.93 -3.36
CA ILE A 153 4.85 23.94 -2.61
C ILE A 153 5.37 22.53 -2.37
N PHE A 154 4.58 21.49 -2.72
CA PHE A 154 5.09 20.13 -2.71
C PHE A 154 6.21 20.01 -3.75
N PRO A 155 7.39 19.46 -3.40
CA PRO A 155 8.52 19.47 -4.32
C PRO A 155 8.24 18.68 -5.60
N ASP A 156 8.85 19.12 -6.69
CA ASP A 156 8.73 18.42 -7.96
C ASP A 156 9.24 16.99 -7.82
N CYS A 157 8.47 16.05 -8.35
CA CYS A 157 8.77 14.63 -8.36
C CYS A 157 9.12 14.12 -9.75
N PHE A 158 8.69 14.82 -10.80
CA PHE A 158 9.02 14.52 -12.18
C PHE A 158 9.12 15.80 -12.99
N ILE A 159 10.11 15.90 -13.87
CA ILE A 159 10.26 17.00 -14.82
C ILE A 159 10.23 16.41 -16.24
N LEU A 160 9.31 16.90 -17.08
CA LEU A 160 9.14 16.40 -18.44
C LEU A 160 10.42 16.63 -19.27
N GLY A 161 10.96 15.56 -19.84
CA GLY A 161 12.22 15.59 -20.60
C GLY A 161 13.48 15.36 -19.77
N GLU A 162 13.41 15.50 -18.44
CA GLU A 162 14.52 15.24 -17.52
C GLU A 162 14.34 13.93 -16.72
N GLY A 163 13.10 13.56 -16.39
CA GLY A 163 12.75 12.35 -15.65
C GLY A 163 12.47 12.60 -14.16
N LEU A 164 12.79 11.61 -13.31
CA LEU A 164 12.58 11.68 -11.86
C LEU A 164 13.49 12.70 -11.19
N THR A 165 12.96 13.44 -10.22
CA THR A 165 13.78 14.40 -9.44
C THR A 165 14.55 13.71 -8.32
N PRO A 166 15.63 14.33 -7.81
CA PRO A 166 16.34 13.83 -6.61
C PRO A 166 15.43 13.72 -5.39
N PHE A 167 14.46 14.63 -5.24
CA PHE A 167 13.49 14.57 -4.15
C PHE A 167 12.65 13.30 -4.22
N LYS A 168 12.09 12.98 -5.39
CA LYS A 168 11.29 11.77 -5.61
C LYS A 168 12.09 10.52 -5.26
N ILE A 169 13.30 10.38 -5.82
CA ILE A 169 14.17 9.22 -5.58
C ILE A 169 14.51 9.09 -4.09
N GLY A 170 14.84 10.20 -3.42
CA GLY A 170 15.13 10.23 -1.99
C GLY A 170 13.94 9.77 -1.13
N MET A 171 12.72 10.18 -1.49
CA MET A 171 11.50 9.75 -0.80
C MET A 171 11.21 8.26 -0.99
N GLU A 172 11.48 7.69 -2.15
CA GLU A 172 11.33 6.24 -2.37
C GLU A 172 12.33 5.42 -1.54
N TYR A 173 13.58 5.86 -1.45
CA TYR A 173 14.55 5.25 -0.54
C TYR A 173 14.11 5.37 0.93
N LEU A 174 13.55 6.51 1.33
CA LEU A 174 12.97 6.67 2.66
C LEU A 174 11.82 5.67 2.91
N VAL A 175 10.91 5.53 1.94
CA VAL A 175 9.82 4.53 1.99
C VAL A 175 10.39 3.12 2.15
N ILE A 176 11.38 2.75 1.35
CA ILE A 176 12.05 1.42 1.43
C ILE A 176 12.63 1.19 2.84
N VAL A 177 13.35 2.17 3.38
CA VAL A 177 13.95 2.08 4.73
C VAL A 177 12.88 1.96 5.81
N LEU A 178 11.82 2.77 5.75
CA LEU A 178 10.72 2.72 6.71
C LEU A 178 10.02 1.36 6.69
N LEU A 179 9.77 0.79 5.51
CA LEU A 179 9.19 -0.53 5.38
C LEU A 179 10.13 -1.62 5.90
N ALA A 180 11.44 -1.53 5.62
CA ALA A 180 12.42 -2.47 6.16
C ALA A 180 12.47 -2.44 7.70
N ILE A 181 12.46 -1.24 8.30
CA ILE A 181 12.35 -1.06 9.75
C ILE A 181 11.04 -1.65 10.27
N GLY A 182 9.92 -1.39 9.59
CA GLY A 182 8.62 -1.94 9.95
C GLY A 182 8.61 -3.48 9.93
N ILE A 183 9.19 -4.13 8.91
CA ILE A 183 9.34 -5.59 8.84
C ILE A 183 10.14 -6.09 10.06
N PHE A 184 11.26 -5.45 10.39
CA PHE A 184 12.04 -5.78 11.57
C PHE A 184 11.23 -5.63 12.87
N ARG A 185 10.40 -4.60 12.99
CA ARG A 185 9.54 -4.43 14.17
C ARG A 185 8.45 -5.49 14.22
N PHE A 186 7.77 -5.78 13.12
CA PHE A 186 6.79 -6.87 13.08
C PHE A 186 7.40 -8.21 13.47
N SER A 187 8.65 -8.49 13.08
CA SER A 187 9.34 -9.75 13.44
C SER A 187 9.71 -9.85 14.92
N ARG A 188 9.96 -8.72 15.59
CA ARG A 188 10.29 -8.67 17.01
C ARG A 188 9.06 -8.76 17.91
N TRP A 189 7.95 -8.17 17.49
CA TRP A 189 6.73 -8.03 18.30
C TRP A 189 5.72 -9.16 18.06
N TYR A 190 5.77 -9.79 16.89
CA TYR A 190 4.85 -10.87 16.54
C TYR A 190 5.64 -12.10 16.09
N PRO A 191 5.27 -13.30 16.56
CA PRO A 191 5.90 -14.52 16.10
C PRO A 191 5.68 -14.66 14.58
N ILE A 192 6.77 -14.61 13.83
CA ILE A 192 6.75 -14.93 12.41
C ILE A 192 6.69 -16.45 12.30
N ASN A 193 5.51 -16.96 11.98
CA ASN A 193 5.32 -18.33 11.59
C ASN A 193 4.33 -18.38 10.42
N ALA A 194 4.31 -19.50 9.70
CA ALA A 194 3.49 -19.65 8.50
C ALA A 194 1.97 -19.48 8.72
N ARG A 195 1.52 -19.27 9.97
CA ARG A 195 0.12 -19.10 10.36
C ARG A 195 -0.20 -17.70 10.88
N SER A 196 0.79 -16.81 10.97
CA SER A 196 0.63 -15.47 11.54
C SER A 196 0.17 -14.49 10.45
N PRO A 197 -0.92 -13.71 10.66
CA PRO A 197 -1.32 -12.63 9.75
C PRO A 197 -0.18 -11.62 9.57
N PHE A 198 0.65 -11.41 10.60
CA PHE A 198 1.78 -10.49 10.57
C PHE A 198 2.91 -10.95 9.63
N SER A 199 3.03 -12.26 9.37
CA SER A 199 3.94 -12.74 8.33
C SER A 199 3.48 -12.33 6.94
N LEU A 200 2.16 -12.31 6.68
CA LEU A 200 1.61 -11.81 5.42
C LEU A 200 1.78 -10.29 5.31
N VAL A 201 1.62 -9.53 6.40
CA VAL A 201 1.96 -8.09 6.44
C VAL A 201 3.41 -7.87 6.01
N SER A 202 4.37 -8.62 6.57
CA SER A 202 5.79 -8.50 6.19
C SER A 202 6.05 -8.89 4.73
N VAL A 203 5.35 -9.89 4.18
CA VAL A 203 5.45 -10.26 2.75
C VAL A 203 4.90 -9.13 1.87
N ALA A 204 3.75 -8.55 2.21
CA ALA A 204 3.19 -7.41 1.49
C ALA A 204 4.18 -6.22 1.49
N MET A 205 4.75 -5.89 2.64
CA MET A 205 5.77 -4.83 2.77
C MET A 205 7.02 -5.13 1.92
N SER A 206 7.44 -6.39 1.83
CA SER A 206 8.58 -6.80 1.00
C SER A 206 8.30 -6.62 -0.50
N LEU A 207 7.07 -6.93 -0.93
CA LEU A 207 6.63 -6.68 -2.31
C LEU A 207 6.55 -5.18 -2.62
N ILE A 208 6.12 -4.35 -1.66
CA ILE A 208 6.14 -2.89 -1.81
C ILE A 208 7.58 -2.40 -1.95
N ILE A 209 8.52 -2.84 -1.10
CA ILE A 209 9.95 -2.51 -1.23
C ILE A 209 10.46 -2.86 -2.63
N ALA A 210 10.16 -4.07 -3.13
CA ALA A 210 10.55 -4.46 -4.46
C ALA A 210 9.95 -3.53 -5.53
N ALA A 211 8.67 -3.16 -5.42
CA ALA A 211 8.02 -2.24 -6.33
C ALA A 211 8.70 -0.85 -6.34
N GLU A 212 9.02 -0.29 -5.17
CA GLU A 212 9.69 1.01 -5.05
C GLU A 212 11.10 0.99 -5.67
N VAL A 213 11.81 -0.15 -5.65
CA VAL A 213 13.08 -0.29 -6.39
C VAL A 213 12.87 -0.20 -7.91
N PHE A 214 11.75 -0.70 -8.44
CA PHE A 214 11.41 -0.49 -9.85
C PHE A 214 10.96 0.95 -10.13
N PHE A 215 10.26 1.60 -9.19
CA PHE A 215 9.83 2.99 -9.35
C PHE A 215 10.98 4.01 -9.23
N THR A 216 12.01 3.73 -8.45
CA THR A 216 13.24 4.57 -8.39
C THR A 216 14.07 4.57 -9.66
N THR A 217 13.86 3.59 -10.56
CA THR A 217 14.72 3.37 -11.72
C THR A 217 13.99 3.55 -13.05
N TYR A 218 12.72 3.96 -13.05
CA TYR A 218 12.01 4.17 -14.32
C TYR A 218 12.45 5.46 -15.01
N ILE A 219 12.62 5.35 -16.32
CA ILE A 219 12.97 6.47 -17.21
C ILE A 219 11.71 6.97 -17.92
N ASP A 220 10.78 6.07 -18.22
CA ASP A 220 9.52 6.34 -18.91
C ASP A 220 8.34 5.90 -18.03
N VAL A 221 7.35 6.79 -17.89
CA VAL A 221 6.10 6.51 -17.17
C VAL A 221 5.31 5.37 -17.82
N TYR A 222 5.50 5.11 -19.12
CA TYR A 222 4.89 3.98 -19.84
C TYR A 222 5.85 2.78 -20.01
N GLY A 223 6.98 2.79 -19.31
CA GLY A 223 8.04 1.81 -19.46
C GLY A 223 7.82 0.49 -18.73
N PHE A 224 8.65 -0.51 -19.07
CA PHE A 224 8.62 -1.85 -18.45
C PHE A 224 8.90 -1.84 -16.93
N THR A 225 9.78 -0.95 -16.46
CA THR A 225 10.07 -0.77 -15.03
C THR A 225 8.83 -0.27 -14.29
N ASN A 226 8.12 0.72 -14.84
CA ASN A 226 6.86 1.21 -14.28
C ASN A 226 5.79 0.10 -14.25
N PHE A 227 5.61 -0.63 -15.36
CA PHE A 227 4.73 -1.80 -15.44
C PHE A 227 5.01 -2.83 -14.33
N THR A 228 6.29 -3.20 -14.15
CA THR A 228 6.69 -4.20 -13.15
C THR A 228 6.41 -3.71 -11.73
N GLY A 229 6.66 -2.43 -11.46
CA GLY A 229 6.27 -1.79 -10.21
C GLY A 229 4.78 -1.94 -9.92
N HIS A 230 3.91 -1.66 -10.89
CA HIS A 230 2.45 -1.80 -10.72
C HIS A 230 1.99 -3.26 -10.50
N ILE A 231 2.63 -4.24 -11.13
CA ILE A 231 2.33 -5.66 -10.86
C ILE A 231 2.69 -6.05 -9.43
N LEU A 232 3.83 -5.56 -8.93
CA LEU A 232 4.28 -5.82 -7.55
C LEU A 232 3.38 -5.12 -6.53
N THR A 233 2.96 -3.88 -6.80
CA THR A 233 2.06 -3.16 -5.89
C THR A 233 0.71 -3.84 -5.78
N VAL A 234 0.05 -4.18 -6.89
CA VAL A 234 -1.25 -4.88 -6.82
C VAL A 234 -1.14 -6.21 -6.07
N SER A 235 -0.03 -6.95 -6.30
CA SER A 235 0.24 -8.20 -5.59
C SER A 235 0.37 -7.97 -4.09
N ALA A 236 1.07 -6.90 -3.68
CA ALA A 236 1.17 -6.50 -2.29
C ALA A 236 -0.19 -6.17 -1.67
N ARG A 237 -1.09 -5.47 -2.38
CA ARG A 237 -2.45 -5.17 -1.89
C ARG A 237 -3.23 -6.45 -1.63
N PHE A 238 -3.18 -7.43 -2.54
CA PHE A 238 -3.83 -8.72 -2.31
C PHE A 238 -3.27 -9.47 -1.10
N VAL A 239 -1.95 -9.51 -0.94
CA VAL A 239 -1.32 -10.13 0.24
C VAL A 239 -1.76 -9.43 1.53
N MET A 240 -1.79 -8.09 1.53
CA MET A 240 -2.25 -7.31 2.68
C MET A 240 -3.72 -7.59 3.01
N TYR A 241 -4.59 -7.67 1.99
CA TYR A 241 -5.98 -8.08 2.17
C TYR A 241 -6.09 -9.44 2.87
N TYR A 242 -5.33 -10.45 2.41
CA TYR A 242 -5.31 -11.76 3.08
C TYR A 242 -4.71 -11.69 4.49
N ALA A 243 -3.76 -10.80 4.74
CA ALA A 243 -3.21 -10.55 6.08
C ALA A 243 -4.30 -10.07 7.05
N ILE A 244 -5.05 -9.04 6.68
CA ILE A 244 -6.14 -8.50 7.49
C ILE A 244 -7.29 -9.49 7.63
N PHE A 245 -7.70 -10.14 6.53
CA PHE A 245 -8.74 -11.17 6.53
C PHE A 245 -8.39 -12.34 7.46
N SER A 246 -7.15 -12.85 7.39
CA SER A 246 -6.70 -13.91 8.30
C SER A 246 -6.61 -13.42 9.74
N GLY A 247 -6.19 -12.17 9.93
CA GLY A 247 -6.16 -11.46 11.21
C GLY A 247 -7.51 -11.39 11.91
N ALA A 248 -8.60 -11.24 11.15
CA ALA A 248 -9.96 -11.23 11.68
C ALA A 248 -10.32 -12.51 12.42
N SER A 249 -9.71 -13.64 12.10
CA SER A 249 -9.96 -14.95 12.75
C SER A 249 -8.81 -15.42 13.64
N TRP A 250 -7.75 -14.62 13.77
CA TRP A 250 -6.53 -15.02 14.44
C TRP A 250 -6.63 -14.90 15.96
N LYS A 251 -6.50 -16.03 16.65
CA LYS A 251 -6.33 -16.10 18.10
C LYS A 251 -4.84 -16.10 18.43
N GLN A 252 -4.41 -15.14 19.24
CA GLN A 252 -3.03 -15.07 19.71
C GLN A 252 -2.75 -16.30 20.60
N PRO A 253 -1.68 -17.06 20.36
CA PRO A 253 -1.33 -18.18 21.23
C PRO A 253 -1.05 -17.69 22.66
N ASP A 254 -1.56 -18.40 23.66
CA ASP A 254 -1.50 -18.04 25.09
C ASP A 254 -0.07 -17.85 25.65
N TYR A 255 0.95 -18.32 24.93
CA TYR A 255 2.36 -18.19 25.34
C TYR A 255 2.89 -16.74 25.33
N PHE A 256 2.26 -15.83 24.56
CA PHE A 256 2.74 -14.45 24.38
C PHE A 256 2.00 -13.40 25.23
N SER A 257 0.95 -13.78 25.98
CA SER A 257 0.27 -12.87 26.90
C SER A 257 1.16 -12.45 28.08
N ASN A 258 2.14 -13.29 28.45
CA ASN A 258 3.05 -13.07 29.58
C ASN A 258 4.41 -12.47 29.20
N GLN A 259 4.69 -12.25 27.90
CA GLN A 259 5.96 -11.68 27.44
C GLN A 259 5.83 -10.24 26.90
N ASN A 260 4.75 -9.55 27.25
CA ASN A 260 4.66 -8.11 27.00
C ASN A 260 4.92 -7.35 28.31
N PRO A 261 6.16 -6.90 28.59
CA PRO A 261 6.46 -6.13 29.79
C PRO A 261 6.06 -4.65 29.66
N TYR A 262 5.27 -4.30 28.63
CA TYR A 262 4.78 -2.94 28.36
C TYR A 262 3.26 -2.92 28.09
#